data_AF-W5N9F5-F1
#
_entry.id   AF-W5N9F5-F1
#
_cell.length_a   1.000
_cell.length_b   1.000
_cell.length_c   1.000
_cell.angle_alpha   90.00
_cell.angle_beta   90.00
_cell.angle_gamma   90.00
#
_symmetry.space_group_name_H-M   'P 1'
#
loop_
_entity.id
_entity.type
_entity.pdbx_description
1 polymer ?
#
loop_
_entity_poly.entity_id
_entity_poly.type
_entity_poly.pdbx_seq_one_letter_code
_entity_poly.pdbx_strand_id
1 'polypeptide(L)'
;MEAHTFPVYKVDAIVQFLRNNVSDENLTKSDIAPNPKPDTIQRLYMKILHQVFGFRPECHSMMPINENVQYSAILEGVTPVLSVYICMCQFLPMCHIYDFQLNDILSPKVKRTIYILSGIMNFLHFRNLRQGMLAETQQTYKPVMDKLQTLTQEINEAEKKIQELSTIPPEQKAQYEELSAALSDLQNHMDHEVQEVSAVNSQIAELKADHAERSQKLVSTIWLIH
;
A
#
# COMPACT_ATOMS: atom_id res chain seq x y z
N MET A 1 -16.67 16.73 -50.83
CA MET A 1 -16.81 16.84 -49.37
C MET A 1 -15.62 16.15 -48.77
N GLU A 2 -14.78 16.85 -48.02
CA GLU A 2 -13.70 16.20 -47.27
C GLU A 2 -14.35 15.31 -46.20
N ALA A 3 -14.14 14.00 -46.31
CA ALA A 3 -14.65 13.04 -45.33
C ALA A 3 -13.76 13.12 -44.09
N HIS A 4 -14.15 13.92 -43.12
CA HIS A 4 -13.49 13.96 -41.82
C HIS A 4 -13.80 12.66 -41.04
N THR A 5 -12.81 12.13 -40.31
CA THR A 5 -12.93 10.92 -39.48
C THR A 5 -13.95 11.08 -38.34
N PHE A 6 -14.26 12.33 -37.97
CA PHE A 6 -15.24 12.69 -36.94
C PHE A 6 -16.06 13.91 -37.40
N PRO A 7 -17.27 14.09 -36.83
CA PRO A 7 -18.10 15.25 -37.15
C PRO A 7 -17.45 16.56 -36.69
N VAL A 8 -17.51 17.59 -37.54
CA VAL A 8 -17.14 18.96 -37.19
C VAL A 8 -18.36 19.67 -36.62
N TYR A 9 -18.28 20.08 -35.36
CA TYR A 9 -19.41 20.66 -34.63
C TYR A 9 -19.50 22.18 -34.81
N LYS A 10 -20.71 22.72 -34.63
CA LYS A 10 -20.94 24.16 -34.54
C LYS A 10 -20.32 24.71 -33.25
N VAL A 11 -19.80 25.93 -33.29
CA VAL A 11 -19.14 26.57 -32.13
C VAL A 11 -20.03 26.57 -30.89
N ASP A 12 -21.34 26.81 -31.04
CA ASP A 12 -22.28 26.84 -29.91
C ASP A 12 -22.36 25.48 -29.20
N ALA A 13 -22.36 24.38 -29.97
CA ALA A 13 -22.36 23.03 -29.42
C ALA A 13 -21.04 22.69 -28.72
N ILE A 14 -19.92 23.11 -29.29
CA ILE A 14 -18.58 22.95 -28.69
C ILE A 14 -18.52 23.67 -27.34
N VAL A 15 -18.93 24.95 -27.29
CA VAL A 15 -18.91 25.75 -26.06
C VAL A 15 -19.78 25.13 -24.98
N GLN A 16 -21.02 24.74 -25.33
CA GLN A 16 -21.93 24.10 -24.39
C GLN A 16 -21.37 22.79 -23.85
N PHE A 17 -20.80 21.95 -24.73
CA PHE A 17 -20.22 20.68 -24.32
C PHE A 17 -19.03 20.87 -23.38
N LEU A 18 -18.09 21.76 -23.73
CA LEU A 18 -16.87 21.97 -22.95
C LEU A 18 -17.15 22.62 -21.59
N ARG A 19 -18.14 23.53 -21.48
CA ARG A 19 -18.61 24.04 -20.19
C ARG A 19 -19.02 22.92 -19.25
N ASN A 20 -19.81 21.96 -19.75
CA ASN A 20 -20.38 20.90 -18.94
C ASN A 20 -19.39 19.78 -18.60
N ASN A 21 -18.41 19.52 -19.47
CA ASN A 21 -17.54 18.33 -19.35
C ASN A 21 -16.10 18.65 -18.95
N VAL A 22 -15.68 19.91 -19.07
CA VAL A 22 -14.29 20.36 -18.82
C VAL A 22 -14.25 21.49 -17.78
N SER A 23 -15.37 21.77 -17.11
CA SER A 23 -15.49 22.76 -16.03
C SER A 23 -14.95 24.14 -16.42
N ASP A 24 -15.29 24.59 -17.63
CA ASP A 24 -14.95 25.93 -18.12
C ASP A 24 -16.19 26.81 -18.30
N GLU A 25 -16.83 27.15 -17.18
CA GLU A 25 -18.10 27.90 -17.14
C GLU A 25 -18.05 29.23 -17.90
N ASN A 26 -16.88 29.88 -17.91
CA ASN A 26 -16.67 31.19 -18.52
C ASN A 26 -16.36 31.14 -20.02
N LEU A 27 -16.13 29.97 -20.62
CA LEU A 27 -15.82 29.86 -22.05
C LEU A 27 -16.98 30.39 -22.89
N THR A 28 -16.77 31.38 -23.75
CA THR A 28 -17.82 31.94 -24.63
C THR A 28 -17.54 31.67 -26.10
N LYS A 29 -18.56 31.85 -26.95
CA LYS A 29 -18.40 31.78 -28.42
C LYS A 29 -17.33 32.74 -28.93
N SER A 30 -17.28 33.96 -28.36
CA SER A 30 -16.31 34.99 -28.74
C SER A 30 -14.85 34.65 -28.42
N ASP A 31 -14.61 33.66 -27.58
CA ASP A 31 -13.25 33.19 -27.29
C ASP A 31 -12.71 32.23 -28.35
N ILE A 32 -13.60 31.66 -29.17
CA ILE A 32 -13.28 30.70 -30.25
C ILE A 32 -13.51 31.32 -31.64
N ALA A 33 -14.57 32.10 -31.82
CA ALA A 33 -14.95 32.65 -33.11
C ALA A 33 -15.49 34.10 -32.96
N PRO A 34 -15.18 35.01 -33.91
CA PRO A 34 -14.46 34.77 -35.16
C PRO A 34 -12.93 34.71 -35.01
N ASN A 35 -12.40 35.26 -33.92
CA ASN A 35 -10.95 35.34 -33.66
C ASN A 35 -10.64 34.62 -32.34
N PRO A 36 -10.06 33.41 -32.38
CA PRO A 36 -9.77 32.69 -31.15
C PRO A 36 -8.72 33.43 -30.32
N LYS A 37 -8.96 33.57 -29.02
CA LYS A 37 -8.04 34.26 -28.10
C LYS A 37 -6.94 33.30 -27.64
N PRO A 38 -5.65 33.53 -27.95
CA PRO A 38 -4.56 32.59 -27.63
C PRO A 38 -4.56 32.14 -26.16
N ASP A 39 -4.63 33.08 -25.22
CA ASP A 39 -4.62 32.76 -23.78
C ASP A 39 -5.81 31.90 -23.35
N THR A 40 -6.97 32.09 -23.99
CA THR A 40 -8.17 31.30 -23.66
C THR A 40 -8.08 29.91 -24.26
N ILE A 41 -7.57 29.77 -25.49
CA ILE A 41 -7.33 28.48 -26.13
C ILE A 41 -6.27 27.67 -25.37
N GLN A 42 -5.18 28.31 -24.93
CA GLN A 42 -4.16 27.66 -24.12
C GLN A 42 -4.73 27.16 -22.79
N ARG A 43 -5.44 28.01 -22.04
CA ARG A 43 -6.10 27.59 -20.79
C ARG A 43 -7.12 26.47 -21.03
N LEU A 44 -7.86 26.53 -22.12
CA LEU A 44 -8.83 25.49 -22.48
C LEU A 44 -8.12 24.16 -22.71
N TYR A 45 -7.02 24.13 -23.45
CA TYR A 45 -6.22 22.91 -23.63
C TYR A 45 -5.63 22.38 -22.31
N MET A 46 -5.16 23.25 -21.41
CA MET A 46 -4.73 22.83 -20.08
C MET A 46 -5.86 22.15 -19.29
N LYS A 47 -7.08 22.73 -19.30
CA LYS A 47 -8.24 22.12 -18.65
C LYS A 47 -8.63 20.79 -19.27
N ILE A 48 -8.54 20.66 -20.60
CA ILE A 48 -8.78 19.40 -21.30
C ILE A 48 -7.76 18.34 -20.87
N LEU A 49 -6.46 18.69 -20.83
CA LEU A 49 -5.40 17.78 -20.39
C LEU A 49 -5.58 17.37 -18.92
N HIS A 50 -6.00 18.29 -18.05
CA HIS A 50 -6.36 18.00 -16.68
C HIS A 50 -7.49 16.97 -16.61
N GLN A 51 -8.56 17.18 -17.37
CA GLN A 51 -9.71 16.28 -17.39
C GLN A 51 -9.37 14.88 -17.94
N VAL A 52 -8.45 14.80 -18.91
CA VAL A 52 -8.07 13.52 -19.55
C VAL A 52 -7.05 12.73 -18.73
N PHE A 53 -5.99 13.39 -18.26
CA PHE A 53 -4.84 12.72 -17.65
C PHE A 53 -4.62 13.05 -16.17
N GLY A 54 -5.39 13.99 -15.60
CA GLY A 54 -5.15 14.48 -14.24
C GLY A 54 -3.94 15.43 -14.14
N PHE A 55 -3.43 15.97 -15.26
CA PHE A 55 -2.36 16.96 -15.24
C PHE A 55 -2.80 18.19 -14.46
N ARG A 56 -2.15 18.49 -13.34
CA ARG A 56 -2.44 19.73 -12.63
C ARG A 56 -1.78 20.91 -13.34
N PRO A 57 -2.33 22.14 -13.27
CA PRO A 57 -1.76 23.31 -13.92
C PRO A 57 -0.29 23.54 -13.56
N GLU A 58 0.10 23.23 -12.32
CA GLU A 58 1.46 23.43 -11.81
C GLU A 58 2.46 22.51 -12.51
N CYS A 59 2.02 21.34 -13.01
CA CYS A 59 2.88 20.42 -13.75
C CYS A 59 3.41 21.03 -15.05
N HIS A 60 2.69 21.99 -15.64
CA HIS A 60 3.13 22.65 -16.88
C HIS A 60 4.33 23.58 -16.67
N SER A 61 4.57 24.02 -15.44
CA SER A 61 5.72 24.87 -15.09
C SER A 61 6.93 24.06 -14.59
N MET A 62 6.78 22.76 -14.36
CA MET A 62 7.80 21.89 -13.76
C MET A 62 8.63 21.10 -14.78
N MET A 63 8.64 21.50 -16.06
CA MET A 63 9.40 20.77 -17.08
C MET A 63 10.90 20.84 -16.74
N PRO A 64 11.65 19.73 -16.72
CA PRO A 64 13.07 19.76 -16.39
C PRO A 64 13.81 20.57 -17.44
N ILE A 65 14.14 21.82 -17.08
CA ILE A 65 15.06 22.65 -17.82
C ILE A 65 16.43 22.07 -17.53
N ASN A 66 17.15 21.64 -18.58
CA ASN A 66 18.52 21.17 -18.47
C ASN A 66 19.35 22.21 -17.69
N GLU A 67 20.12 21.79 -16.68
CA GLU A 67 20.80 22.67 -15.70
C GLU A 67 21.80 23.67 -16.33
N ASN A 68 22.08 23.54 -17.63
CA ASN A 68 23.03 24.35 -18.40
C ASN A 68 22.43 25.58 -19.11
N VAL A 69 21.18 25.99 -18.82
CA VAL A 69 20.61 27.16 -19.51
C VAL A 69 20.99 28.47 -18.82
N GLN A 70 21.77 29.30 -19.52
CA GLN A 70 22.26 30.60 -19.03
C GLN A 70 21.17 31.65 -18.76
N TYR A 71 19.92 31.42 -19.17
CA TYR A 71 18.80 32.37 -19.02
C TYR A 71 17.50 31.68 -18.57
N SER A 72 17.48 31.16 -17.34
CA SER A 72 16.33 30.45 -16.76
C SER A 72 15.04 31.27 -16.70
N ALA A 73 15.13 32.58 -16.43
CA ALA A 73 13.95 33.47 -16.32
C ALA A 73 13.19 33.65 -17.64
N ILE A 74 13.87 33.56 -18.80
CA ILE A 74 13.22 33.67 -20.12
C ILE A 74 12.43 32.38 -20.42
N LEU A 75 12.94 31.24 -19.95
CA LEU A 75 12.29 29.95 -20.14
C LEU A 75 11.03 29.82 -19.30
N GLU A 76 10.97 30.42 -18.11
CA GLU A 76 9.81 30.34 -17.21
C GLU A 76 8.49 30.72 -17.90
N GLY A 77 8.50 31.77 -18.75
CA GLY A 77 7.31 32.19 -19.50
C GLY A 77 6.94 31.27 -20.68
N VAL A 78 7.90 30.53 -21.25
CA VAL A 78 7.71 29.70 -22.45
C VAL A 78 7.42 28.24 -22.08
N THR A 79 7.93 27.78 -20.93
CA THR A 79 7.79 26.41 -20.42
C THR A 79 6.33 25.93 -20.38
N PRO A 80 5.34 26.70 -19.87
CA PRO A 80 3.94 26.25 -19.85
C PRO A 80 3.36 26.06 -21.26
N VAL A 81 3.73 26.91 -22.22
CA VAL A 81 3.26 26.80 -23.62
C VAL A 81 3.82 25.53 -24.27
N LEU A 82 5.12 25.28 -24.09
CA LEU A 82 5.77 24.08 -24.64
C LEU A 82 5.25 22.80 -23.98
N SER A 83 5.01 22.84 -22.66
CA SER A 83 4.41 21.71 -21.94
C SER A 83 3.02 21.38 -22.50
N VAL A 84 2.15 22.38 -22.68
CA VAL A 84 0.85 22.19 -23.33
C VAL A 84 1.02 21.63 -24.73
N TYR A 85 1.92 22.18 -25.54
CA TYR A 85 2.17 21.69 -26.89
C TYR A 85 2.56 20.20 -26.90
N ILE A 86 3.53 19.80 -26.09
CA ILE A 86 4.01 18.41 -26.02
C ILE A 86 2.89 17.47 -25.56
N CYS A 87 2.17 17.84 -24.50
CA CYS A 87 1.06 17.03 -24.00
C CYS A 87 -0.08 16.92 -25.02
N MET A 88 -0.40 18.00 -25.74
CA MET A 88 -1.41 17.98 -26.80
C MET A 88 -0.96 17.11 -27.98
N CYS A 89 0.31 17.14 -28.38
CA CYS A 89 0.85 16.24 -29.41
C CYS A 89 0.73 14.76 -29.02
N GLN A 90 0.80 14.42 -27.74
CA GLN A 90 0.56 13.06 -27.25
C GLN A 90 -0.93 12.70 -27.19
N PHE A 91 -1.77 13.67 -26.85
CA PHE A 91 -3.21 13.48 -26.67
C PHE A 91 -3.99 13.41 -27.99
N LEU A 92 -3.75 14.37 -28.89
CA LEU A 92 -4.54 14.58 -30.10
C LEU A 92 -4.55 13.40 -31.09
N PRO A 93 -3.51 12.54 -31.16
CA PRO A 93 -3.60 11.27 -31.91
C PRO A 93 -4.76 10.37 -31.45
N MET A 94 -5.14 10.41 -30.16
CA MET A 94 -6.32 9.69 -29.64
C MET A 94 -7.64 10.32 -30.11
N CYS A 95 -7.60 11.58 -30.52
CA CYS A 95 -8.71 12.33 -31.13
C CYS A 95 -8.66 12.27 -32.67
N HIS A 96 -7.77 11.46 -33.26
CA HIS A 96 -7.51 11.38 -34.70
C HIS A 96 -7.00 12.69 -35.34
N ILE A 97 -6.20 13.46 -34.60
CA ILE A 97 -5.54 14.68 -35.08
C ILE A 97 -4.03 14.51 -34.91
N TYR A 98 -3.31 14.48 -36.02
CA TYR A 98 -1.87 14.13 -36.06
C TYR A 98 -0.97 15.30 -36.44
N ASP A 99 -1.55 16.40 -36.92
CA ASP A 99 -0.87 17.54 -37.52
C ASP A 99 -0.87 18.78 -36.61
N PHE A 100 -0.94 18.59 -35.29
CA PHE A 100 -0.97 19.70 -34.33
C PHE A 100 0.33 20.50 -34.36
N GLN A 101 0.23 21.82 -34.43
CA GLN A 101 1.37 22.72 -34.54
C GLN A 101 1.40 23.71 -33.38
N LEU A 102 2.57 24.25 -33.07
CA LEU A 102 2.71 25.28 -32.04
C LEU A 102 1.84 26.53 -32.32
N ASN A 103 1.62 26.84 -33.61
CA ASN A 103 0.73 27.92 -34.03
C ASN A 103 -0.74 27.68 -33.65
N ASP A 104 -1.17 26.43 -33.45
CA ASP A 104 -2.52 26.12 -32.96
C ASP A 104 -2.73 26.59 -31.50
N ILE A 105 -1.65 26.98 -30.81
CA ILE A 105 -1.64 27.59 -29.48
C ILE A 105 -1.33 29.09 -29.55
N LEU A 106 -0.23 29.45 -30.23
CA LEU A 106 0.27 30.83 -30.26
C LEU A 106 -0.54 31.77 -31.16
N SER A 107 -1.05 31.26 -32.28
CA SER A 107 -1.81 32.02 -33.28
C SER A 107 -2.99 31.19 -33.83
N PRO A 108 -3.94 30.83 -32.95
CA PRO A 108 -5.02 29.92 -33.30
C PRO A 108 -5.91 30.51 -34.40
N LYS A 109 -6.20 29.69 -35.42
CA LYS A 109 -7.10 30.06 -36.53
C LYS A 109 -8.47 29.43 -36.32
N VAL A 110 -9.54 30.22 -36.48
CA VAL A 110 -10.92 29.81 -36.17
C VAL A 110 -11.33 28.43 -36.72
N LYS A 111 -11.15 28.17 -38.02
CA LYS A 111 -11.52 26.89 -38.64
C LYS A 111 -10.74 25.72 -38.03
N ARG A 112 -9.45 25.94 -37.76
CA ARG A 112 -8.51 24.96 -37.23
C ARG A 112 -8.81 24.66 -35.76
N THR A 113 -9.06 25.69 -34.95
CA THR A 113 -9.49 25.55 -33.56
C THR A 113 -10.81 24.78 -33.46
N ILE A 114 -11.79 25.09 -34.31
CA ILE A 114 -13.08 24.37 -34.35
C ILE A 114 -12.86 22.89 -34.70
N TYR A 115 -12.02 22.59 -35.69
CA TYR A 115 -11.69 21.21 -36.06
C TYR A 115 -11.06 20.45 -34.89
N ILE A 116 -10.07 21.06 -34.22
CA ILE A 116 -9.39 20.45 -33.07
C ILE A 116 -10.36 20.18 -31.92
N LEU A 117 -11.15 21.18 -31.53
CA LEU A 117 -12.13 21.04 -30.46
C LEU A 117 -13.23 20.03 -30.82
N SER A 118 -13.56 19.87 -32.10
CA SER A 118 -14.52 18.85 -32.56
C SER A 118 -13.99 17.43 -32.37
N GLY A 119 -12.71 17.19 -32.71
CA GLY A 119 -12.06 15.90 -32.47
C GLY A 119 -11.98 15.57 -30.98
N ILE A 120 -11.63 16.57 -30.15
CA ILE A 120 -11.60 16.43 -28.69
C ILE A 120 -13.01 16.13 -28.14
N MET A 121 -14.03 16.86 -28.58
CA MET A 121 -15.42 16.63 -28.18
C MET A 121 -15.86 15.20 -28.54
N ASN A 122 -15.52 14.72 -29.74
CA ASN A 122 -15.82 13.34 -30.15
C ASN A 122 -15.14 12.30 -29.24
N PHE A 123 -13.86 12.48 -28.94
CA PHE A 123 -13.14 11.61 -28.00
C PHE A 123 -13.78 11.63 -26.60
N LEU A 124 -14.10 12.81 -26.07
CA LEU A 124 -14.69 12.94 -24.74
C LEU A 124 -16.09 12.31 -24.67
N HIS A 125 -16.91 12.42 -25.72
CA HIS A 125 -18.16 11.67 -25.79
C HIS A 125 -17.95 10.17 -25.68
N PHE A 126 -17.01 9.62 -26.45
CA PHE A 126 -16.67 8.21 -26.40
C PHE A 126 -16.15 7.79 -25.02
N ARG A 127 -15.25 8.58 -24.43
CA ARG A 127 -14.69 8.33 -23.10
C ARG A 127 -15.76 8.35 -22.03
N ASN A 128 -16.65 9.34 -22.02
CA ASN A 128 -17.72 9.46 -21.03
C ASN A 128 -18.69 8.27 -21.13
N LEU A 129 -19.05 7.85 -22.35
CA LEU A 129 -19.85 6.64 -22.57
C LEU A 129 -19.17 5.39 -21.99
N ARG A 130 -17.85 5.25 -22.23
CA ARG A 130 -17.05 4.13 -21.70
C ARG A 130 -16.89 4.19 -20.18
N GLN A 131 -16.73 5.37 -19.60
CA GLN A 131 -16.69 5.57 -18.15
C GLN A 131 -18.00 5.17 -17.48
N GLY A 132 -19.16 5.46 -18.08
CA GLY A 132 -20.45 5.00 -17.59
C GLY A 132 -20.51 3.48 -17.45
N MET A 133 -20.11 2.75 -18.50
CA MET A 133 -20.07 1.28 -18.47
C MET A 133 -19.05 0.73 -17.45
N LEU A 134 -17.90 1.39 -17.30
CA LEU A 134 -16.90 1.00 -16.31
C LEU A 134 -17.40 1.23 -14.88
N ALA A 135 -18.16 2.31 -14.63
CA ALA A 135 -18.72 2.61 -13.32
C ALA A 135 -19.72 1.53 -12.87
N GLU A 136 -20.56 1.02 -13.77
CA GLU A 136 -21.45 -0.12 -13.51
C GLU A 136 -20.65 -1.36 -13.09
N THR A 137 -19.55 -1.62 -13.79
CA THR A 137 -18.63 -2.72 -13.45
C THR A 137 -17.99 -2.49 -12.08
N GLN A 138 -17.50 -1.28 -11.80
CA GLN A 138 -16.90 -0.92 -10.52
C GLN A 138 -17.86 -1.10 -9.33
N GLN A 139 -19.16 -0.85 -9.51
CA GLN A 139 -20.17 -1.09 -8.48
C GLN A 139 -20.26 -2.56 -8.08
N THR A 140 -19.98 -3.50 -9.00
CA THR A 140 -19.98 -4.94 -8.66
C THR A 140 -18.76 -5.36 -7.83
N TYR A 141 -17.61 -4.69 -7.98
CA TYR A 141 -16.40 -4.98 -7.21
C TYR A 141 -16.39 -4.37 -5.82
N LYS A 142 -17.08 -3.24 -5.62
CA LYS A 142 -17.15 -2.54 -4.33
C LYS A 142 -17.57 -3.43 -3.14
N PRO A 143 -18.67 -4.20 -3.19
CA PRO A 143 -19.06 -5.05 -2.06
C PRO A 143 -18.06 -6.17 -1.79
N VAL A 144 -17.32 -6.63 -2.82
CA VAL A 144 -16.26 -7.63 -2.66
C VAL A 144 -15.07 -7.04 -1.91
N MET A 145 -14.68 -5.81 -2.24
CA MET A 145 -13.62 -5.10 -1.53
C MET A 145 -14.01 -4.79 -0.08
N ASP A 146 -15.25 -4.35 0.15
CA ASP A 146 -15.76 -4.10 1.50
C ASP A 146 -15.74 -5.39 2.34
N LYS A 147 -16.18 -6.51 1.76
CA LYS A 147 -16.12 -7.83 2.43
C LYS A 147 -14.68 -8.27 2.71
N LEU A 148 -13.75 -8.04 1.78
CA LEU A 148 -12.34 -8.36 1.97
C LEU A 148 -11.76 -7.55 3.14
N GLN A 149 -12.08 -6.26 3.22
CA GLN A 149 -11.65 -5.40 4.33
C GLN A 149 -12.19 -5.88 5.68
N THR A 150 -13.47 -6.26 5.75
CA THR A 150 -14.07 -6.84 6.97
C THR A 150 -13.36 -8.12 7.39
N LEU A 151 -13.14 -9.05 6.45
CA LEU A 151 -12.44 -10.31 6.75
C LEU A 151 -10.99 -10.07 7.21
N THR A 152 -10.28 -9.11 6.60
CA THR A 152 -8.93 -8.74 7.05
C THR A 152 -8.93 -8.18 8.49
N GLN A 153 -9.94 -7.38 8.86
CA GLN A 153 -10.08 -6.90 10.23
C GLN A 153 -10.35 -8.05 11.20
N GLU A 154 -11.26 -8.96 10.86
CA GLU A 154 -11.57 -10.15 11.68
C GLU A 154 -10.34 -11.05 11.88
N ILE A 155 -9.54 -11.26 10.83
CA ILE A 155 -8.28 -12.02 10.91
C ILE A 155 -7.32 -11.35 11.89
N ASN A 156 -7.08 -10.04 11.76
CA ASN A 156 -6.17 -9.30 12.65
C ASN A 156 -6.63 -9.37 14.12
N GLU A 157 -7.94 -9.29 14.37
CA GLU A 157 -8.50 -9.44 15.71
C GLU A 157 -8.32 -10.85 16.28
N ALA A 158 -8.51 -11.88 15.44
CA ALA A 158 -8.30 -13.26 15.83
C ALA A 158 -6.82 -13.55 16.13
N GLU A 159 -5.90 -13.04 15.32
CA GLU A 159 -4.45 -13.13 15.55
C GLU A 159 -4.05 -12.49 16.88
N LYS A 160 -4.60 -11.32 17.20
CA LYS A 160 -4.36 -10.65 18.49
C LYS A 160 -4.85 -11.51 19.66
N LYS A 161 -6.05 -12.09 19.57
CA LYS A 161 -6.58 -13.01 20.60
C LYS A 161 -5.72 -14.27 20.74
N ILE A 162 -5.24 -14.84 19.64
CA ILE A 162 -4.32 -15.98 19.68
C ILE A 162 -3.03 -15.58 20.40
N GLN A 163 -2.48 -14.41 20.11
CA GLN A 163 -1.28 -13.90 20.77
C GLN A 163 -1.50 -13.77 22.29
N GLU A 164 -2.60 -13.15 22.71
CA GLU A 164 -2.99 -13.02 24.13
C GLU A 164 -3.14 -14.37 24.83
N LEU A 165 -3.75 -15.36 24.17
CA LEU A 165 -3.92 -16.71 24.73
C LEU A 165 -2.62 -17.54 24.73
N SER A 166 -1.72 -17.31 23.78
CA SER A 166 -0.45 -18.02 23.66
C SER A 166 0.62 -17.55 24.64
N THR A 167 0.46 -16.34 25.19
CA THR A 167 1.28 -15.86 26.29
C THR A 167 0.87 -16.53 27.58
N ILE A 168 1.73 -17.42 28.08
CA ILE A 168 1.59 -17.99 29.43
C ILE A 168 1.61 -16.82 30.43
N PRO A 169 0.55 -16.65 31.24
CA PRO A 169 0.48 -15.59 32.24
C PRO A 169 1.71 -15.64 33.17
N PRO A 170 2.29 -14.48 33.52
CA PRO A 170 3.46 -14.43 34.39
C PRO A 170 3.18 -15.09 35.75
N GLU A 171 1.95 -15.03 36.27
CA GLU A 171 1.58 -15.77 37.48
C GLU A 171 1.67 -17.29 37.31
N GLN A 172 1.25 -17.84 36.17
CA GLN A 172 1.31 -19.29 35.93
C GLN A 172 2.74 -19.77 35.73
N LYS A 173 3.58 -18.97 35.09
CA LYS A 173 5.02 -19.26 34.96
C LYS A 173 5.72 -19.23 36.32
N ALA A 174 5.44 -18.22 37.15
CA ALA A 174 6.00 -18.12 38.50
C ALA A 174 5.56 -19.30 39.38
N GLN A 175 4.29 -19.71 39.31
CA GLN A 175 3.80 -20.88 40.04
C GLN A 175 4.48 -22.18 39.59
N TYR A 176 4.71 -22.36 38.29
CA TYR A 176 5.42 -23.53 37.77
C TYR A 176 6.88 -23.56 38.25
N GLU A 177 7.58 -22.43 38.24
CA GLU A 177 8.95 -22.30 38.72
C GLU A 177 9.06 -22.59 40.23
N GLU A 178 8.14 -22.06 41.04
CA GLU A 178 8.08 -22.32 42.49
C GLU A 178 7.82 -23.79 42.78
N LEU A 179 6.86 -24.41 42.09
CA LEU A 179 6.56 -25.83 42.26
C LEU A 179 7.72 -26.72 41.80
N SER A 180 8.40 -26.35 40.71
CA SER A 180 9.59 -27.06 40.22
C SER A 180 10.74 -26.98 41.21
N ALA A 181 10.96 -25.83 41.86
CA ALA A 181 11.97 -25.67 42.89
C ALA A 181 11.65 -26.56 44.10
N ALA A 182 10.41 -26.52 44.58
CA ALA A 182 9.95 -27.37 45.69
C ALA A 182 10.11 -28.87 45.40
N LEU A 183 9.82 -29.31 44.18
CA LEU A 183 10.04 -30.70 43.76
C LEU A 183 11.53 -31.08 43.75
N SER A 184 12.41 -30.18 43.29
CA SER A 184 13.85 -30.42 43.30
C SER A 184 14.41 -30.51 44.72
N ASP A 185 13.95 -29.65 45.62
CA ASP A 185 14.36 -29.68 47.03
C ASP A 185 13.89 -30.97 47.71
N LEU A 186 12.66 -31.39 47.43
CA LEU A 186 12.12 -32.64 47.95
C LEU A 186 12.89 -33.86 47.43
N GLN A 187 13.25 -33.86 46.14
CA GLN A 187 14.09 -34.90 45.53
C GLN A 187 15.47 -34.98 46.21
N ASN A 188 16.13 -33.84 46.40
CA ASN A 188 17.43 -33.76 47.08
C ASN A 188 17.34 -34.26 48.52
N HIS A 189 16.26 -33.93 49.23
CA HIS A 189 16.04 -34.40 50.59
C HIS A 189 15.84 -35.91 50.65
N MET A 190 15.04 -36.47 49.74
CA MET A 190 14.83 -37.92 49.62
C MET A 190 16.14 -38.65 49.30
N ASP A 191 16.95 -38.13 48.37
CA ASP A 191 18.24 -38.72 48.03
C ASP A 191 19.21 -38.71 49.22
N HIS A 192 19.20 -37.63 50.02
CA HIS A 192 19.95 -37.56 51.27
C HIS A 192 19.48 -38.58 52.30
N GLU A 193 18.17 -38.69 52.54
CA GLU A 193 17.61 -39.69 53.47
C GLU A 193 17.94 -41.13 53.03
N VAL A 194 17.87 -41.43 51.73
CA VAL A 194 18.27 -42.73 51.18
C VAL A 194 19.75 -43.02 51.46
N GLN A 195 20.62 -42.02 51.29
CA GLN A 195 22.04 -42.16 51.63
C GLN A 195 22.26 -42.41 53.13
N GLU A 196 21.58 -41.68 54.01
CA GLU A 196 21.68 -41.90 55.46
C GLU A 196 21.20 -43.31 55.86
N VAL A 197 20.06 -43.75 55.33
CA VAL A 197 19.54 -45.11 55.56
C VAL A 197 20.54 -46.17 55.10
N SER A 198 21.17 -45.98 53.94
CA SER A 198 22.20 -46.90 53.44
C SER A 198 23.44 -46.94 54.36
N ALA A 199 23.86 -45.79 54.88
CA ALA A 199 25.00 -45.70 55.79
C ALA A 199 24.70 -46.37 57.14
N VAL A 200 23.53 -46.13 57.71
CA VAL A 200 23.08 -46.77 58.95
C VAL A 200 22.95 -48.29 58.77
N ASN A 201 22.41 -48.75 57.63
CA ASN A 201 22.33 -50.19 57.33
C ASN A 201 23.72 -50.84 57.25
N SER A 202 24.71 -50.14 56.68
CA SER A 202 26.10 -50.59 56.65
C SER A 202 26.68 -50.72 58.07
N GLN A 203 26.48 -49.70 58.92
CA GLN A 203 26.92 -49.74 60.32
C GLN A 203 26.24 -50.85 61.11
N ILE A 204 24.95 -51.11 60.89
CA ILE A 204 24.23 -52.23 61.50
C ILE A 204 24.83 -53.56 61.05
N ALA A 205 25.17 -53.71 59.78
CA ALA A 205 25.81 -54.92 59.26
C ALA A 205 27.19 -55.15 59.89
N GLU A 206 27.98 -54.09 60.03
CA GLU A 206 29.30 -54.14 60.69
C GLU A 206 29.18 -54.51 62.18
N LEU A 207 28.27 -53.87 62.93
CA LEU A 207 28.02 -54.20 64.34
C LEU A 207 27.51 -55.64 64.52
N LYS A 208 26.67 -56.14 63.60
CA LYS A 208 26.23 -57.54 63.61
C LYS A 208 27.40 -58.50 63.36
N ALA A 209 28.33 -58.14 62.48
CA ALA A 209 29.53 -58.94 62.20
C ALA A 209 30.47 -58.97 63.42
N ASP A 210 30.77 -57.81 64.03
CA ASP A 210 31.59 -57.74 65.25
C ASP A 210 30.95 -58.49 66.42
N HIS A 211 29.62 -58.37 66.60
CA HIS A 211 28.89 -59.17 67.60
C HIS A 211 29.01 -60.67 67.34
N ALA A 212 28.88 -61.12 66.09
CA ALA A 212 29.04 -62.53 65.73
C ALA A 212 30.47 -63.02 65.99
N GLU A 213 31.49 -62.23 65.64
CA GLU A 213 32.90 -62.54 65.88
C GLU A 213 33.21 -62.65 67.39
N ARG A 214 32.76 -61.68 68.19
CA ARG A 214 32.92 -61.72 69.66
C ARG A 214 32.19 -62.90 70.29
N SER A 215 30.98 -63.20 69.82
CA SER A 215 30.22 -64.38 70.27
C SER A 215 30.99 -65.67 69.98
N GLN A 216 31.56 -65.79 68.78
CA GLN A 216 32.37 -66.94 68.38
C GLN A 216 33.64 -67.07 69.23
N LYS A 217 34.35 -65.95 69.51
CA LYS A 217 35.51 -65.90 70.42
C LYS A 217 35.14 -66.32 71.84
N LEU A 218 34.00 -65.87 72.36
CA LEU A 218 33.52 -66.26 73.69
C LEU A 218 33.28 -67.77 73.77
N VAL A 219 32.58 -68.34 72.78
CA VAL A 219 32.32 -69.79 72.69
C VAL A 219 33.63 -70.58 72.62
N SER A 220 34.60 -70.13 71.82
CA SER A 220 35.90 -70.80 71.71
C SER A 220 36.78 -70.66 72.95
N THR A 221 36.65 -69.56 73.72
CA THR A 221 37.35 -69.39 75.01
C THR A 221 36.74 -70.26 76.11
N ILE A 222 35.42 -70.42 76.13
CA ILE A 222 34.73 -71.34 77.05
C ILE A 222 35.15 -72.80 76.79
N TRP A 223 35.35 -73.17 75.53
CA TRP A 223 35.84 -74.50 75.14
C TRP A 223 37.30 -74.77 75.51
N LEU A 224 38.12 -73.75 75.80
CA LEU A 224 39.52 -73.89 76.20
C LEU A 224 39.73 -73.98 77.73
N ILE A 225 38.67 -73.77 78.53
CA ILE A 225 38.70 -73.77 80.00
C ILE A 225 38.06 -75.05 80.59
N HIS A 226 37.55 -75.96 79.75
CA HIS A 226 37.18 -77.34 80.10
C HIS A 226 38.20 -78.33 79.53
#